data_AF-A0A9D6J2W9-F1
#
_entry.id   AF-A0A9D6J2W9-F1
#
_cell.length_a   1.000
_cell.length_b   1.000
_cell.length_c   1.000
_cell.angle_alpha   90.00
_cell.angle_beta   90.00
_cell.angle_gamma   90.00
#
_symmetry.space_group_name_H-M   'P 1'
#
loop_
_entity.id
_entity.type
_entity.pdbx_description
1 polymer ?
#
loop_
_entity_poly.entity_id
_entity_poly.type
_entity_poly.pdbx_seq_one_letter_code
_entity_poly.pdbx_strand_id
1 'polypeptide(L)'
;MTGSTTHCLLKMLDDEYTLDDYKGGVPRWCTGCGDNAILAAVQRLCRDEQLPPEKTVFVSGIGCSSRLPHYMHTYGFHGLHGRAL
;
A
#
# COMPACT_ATOMS: atom_id res chain seq x y z
N MET A 1 -20.40 22.14 -15.77
CA MET A 1 -20.35 20.70 -15.44
C MET A 1 -19.76 19.90 -16.60
N THR A 2 -18.58 20.30 -17.08
CA THR A 2 -17.83 19.58 -18.13
C THR A 2 -16.36 19.59 -17.71
N GLY A 3 -16.04 18.82 -16.67
CA GLY A 3 -14.65 18.45 -16.43
C GLY A 3 -14.23 17.61 -17.63
N SER A 4 -13.58 18.27 -18.60
CA SER A 4 -13.09 17.66 -19.84
C SER A 4 -12.34 16.39 -19.49
N THR A 5 -12.67 15.26 -20.13
CA THR A 5 -12.03 13.95 -19.95
C THR A 5 -10.50 14.04 -19.98
N THR A 6 -9.99 15.02 -20.74
CA THR A 6 -8.58 15.40 -20.86
C THR A 6 -7.93 15.80 -19.52
N HIS A 7 -8.64 16.47 -18.61
CA HIS A 7 -8.06 16.89 -17.32
C HIS A 7 -7.84 15.70 -16.36
N CYS A 8 -8.74 14.72 -16.38
CA CYS A 8 -8.55 13.46 -15.64
C CYS A 8 -7.40 12.64 -16.24
N LEU A 9 -7.30 12.62 -17.59
CA LEU A 9 -6.25 11.90 -18.30
C LEU A 9 -4.85 12.48 -18.04
N LEU A 10 -4.73 13.81 -17.97
CA LEU A 10 -3.49 14.48 -17.61
C LEU A 10 -3.10 14.19 -16.15
N LYS A 11 -4.08 14.17 -15.23
CA LYS A 11 -3.83 13.84 -13.83
C LYS A 11 -3.22 12.44 -13.66
N MET A 12 -3.71 11.45 -14.40
CA MET A 12 -3.15 10.08 -14.39
C MET A 12 -1.73 9.97 -14.97
N LEU A 13 -1.25 10.97 -15.70
CA LEU A 13 0.09 11.01 -16.28
C LEU A 13 1.09 11.83 -15.44
N ASP A 14 0.59 12.70 -14.56
CA ASP A 14 1.39 13.65 -13.78
C ASP A 14 1.51 13.27 -12.28
N ASP A 15 0.77 12.27 -11.79
CA ASP A 15 0.81 11.86 -10.38
C ASP A 15 2.07 11.00 -10.11
N GLU A 16 3.15 11.66 -9.69
CA GLU A 16 4.34 11.01 -9.16
C GLU A 16 4.14 10.70 -7.67
N TYR A 17 4.16 9.42 -7.31
CA TYR A 17 3.99 8.96 -5.93
C TYR A 17 5.29 9.02 -5.15
N THR A 18 5.19 9.49 -3.91
CA THR A 18 6.27 9.55 -2.94
C THR A 18 6.17 8.41 -1.94
N LEU A 19 7.17 8.28 -1.06
CA LEU A 19 7.12 7.25 -0.02
C LEU A 19 5.98 7.46 0.98
N ASP A 20 5.57 8.71 1.20
CA ASP A 20 4.54 9.04 2.18
C ASP A 20 3.14 8.64 1.70
N ASP A 21 2.94 8.54 0.37
CA ASP A 21 1.69 8.07 -0.23
C ASP A 21 1.38 6.59 0.04
N TYR A 22 2.38 5.81 0.48
CA TYR A 22 2.21 4.39 0.81
C TYR A 22 2.24 4.11 2.32
N LYS A 23 2.60 5.09 3.16
CA LYS A 23 2.67 4.91 4.62
C LYS A 23 1.28 4.99 5.24
N GLY A 24 0.82 3.86 5.78
CA GLY A 24 -0.41 3.77 6.55
C GLY A 24 -0.19 3.91 8.06
N GLY A 25 -1.10 3.31 8.84
CA GLY A 25 -1.09 3.39 10.30
C GLY A 25 0.22 2.96 10.97
N VAL A 26 0.33 3.21 12.27
CA VAL A 26 1.57 2.94 13.03
C VAL A 26 1.74 1.43 13.28
N PRO A 27 2.88 0.83 12.88
CA PRO A 27 3.17 -0.59 13.13
C PRO A 27 3.16 -0.94 14.61
N ARG A 28 2.53 -2.06 14.96
CA ARG A 28 2.41 -2.56 16.34
C ARG A 28 3.26 -3.82 16.56
N TRP A 29 4.31 -3.99 15.76
CA TRP A 29 5.27 -5.09 15.89
C TRP A 29 6.30 -4.79 16.98
N CYS A 30 6.91 -5.85 17.51
CA CYS A 30 7.99 -5.73 18.49
C CYS A 30 9.18 -4.93 17.91
N THR A 31 9.92 -4.25 18.79
CA THR A 31 11.19 -3.62 18.41
C THR A 31 12.16 -4.69 17.89
N GLY A 32 12.80 -4.42 16.74
CA GLY A 32 13.67 -5.40 16.06
C GLY A 32 12.94 -6.47 15.25
N CYS A 33 11.61 -6.46 15.16
CA CYS A 33 10.87 -7.39 14.30
C CYS A 33 11.21 -7.14 12.82
N GLY A 34 11.51 -8.22 12.08
CA GLY A 34 11.85 -8.18 10.65
C GLY A 34 10.71 -7.70 9.76
N ASP A 35 9.45 -7.81 10.19
CA ASP A 35 8.29 -7.33 9.43
C ASP A 35 8.36 -5.80 9.17
N ASN A 36 9.00 -5.04 10.07
CA ASN A 36 9.26 -3.61 9.86
C ASN A 36 10.16 -3.35 8.64
N ALA A 37 11.17 -4.20 8.43
CA ALA A 37 12.08 -4.09 7.30
C ALA A 37 11.36 -4.46 5.99
N ILE A 38 10.50 -5.48 6.03
CA ILE A 38 9.66 -5.87 4.89
C ILE A 38 8.70 -4.74 4.53
N LEU A 39 8.01 -4.14 5.50
CA LEU A 39 7.10 -3.01 5.27
C LEU A 39 7.83 -1.84 4.58
N ALA A 40 9.00 -1.45 5.10
CA ALA A 40 9.78 -0.37 4.52
C ALA A 40 10.26 -0.69 3.09
N ALA A 41 10.63 -1.94 2.82
CA ALA A 41 11.04 -2.39 1.49
C ALA A 41 9.87 -2.37 0.50
N VAL A 42 8.68 -2.84 0.90
CA VAL A 42 7.48 -2.85 0.07
C VAL A 42 7.02 -1.42 -0.24
N GLN A 43 7.01 -0.51 0.74
CA GLN A 43 6.67 0.90 0.49
C GLN A 43 7.63 1.57 -0.51
N ARG A 44 8.93 1.28 -0.41
CA ARG A 44 9.92 1.76 -1.38
C ARG A 44 9.68 1.18 -2.76
N LEU A 45 9.40 -0.12 -2.85
CA LEU A 45 9.08 -0.77 -4.12
C LEU A 45 7.86 -0.14 -4.78
N CYS A 46 6.78 0.12 -4.03
CA CYS A 46 5.59 0.75 -4.59
C CYS A 46 5.88 2.14 -5.16
N ARG A 47 6.68 2.94 -4.45
CA ARG A 47 7.16 4.24 -4.93
C ARG A 47 8.05 4.10 -6.16
N ASP A 48 9.03 3.22 -6.12
CA ASP A 48 10.03 3.09 -7.19
C ASP A 48 9.39 2.61 -8.50
N GLU A 49 8.39 1.73 -8.40
CA GLU A 49 7.60 1.24 -9.54
C GLU A 49 6.36 2.11 -9.84
N GLN A 50 6.18 3.23 -9.12
CA GLN A 50 5.06 4.17 -9.28
C GLN A 50 3.70 3.47 -9.33
N LEU A 51 3.48 2.52 -8.41
CA LEU A 51 2.24 1.74 -8.37
C LEU A 51 1.11 2.63 -7.84
N PRO A 52 0.02 2.84 -8.60
CA PRO A 52 -1.09 3.66 -8.12
C PRO A 52 -1.69 3.05 -6.85
N PRO A 53 -1.72 3.77 -5.71
CA PRO A 53 -2.27 3.27 -4.46
C PRO A 53 -3.71 2.77 -4.60
N GLU A 54 -4.52 3.47 -5.40
CA GLU A 54 -5.91 3.13 -5.70
C GLU A 54 -6.09 1.94 -6.65
N LYS A 55 -5.00 1.44 -7.26
CA LYS A 55 -4.99 0.21 -8.07
C LYS A 55 -4.17 -0.91 -7.44
N THR A 56 -3.65 -0.69 -6.23
CA THR A 56 -2.80 -1.64 -5.51
C THR A 56 -3.58 -2.22 -4.34
N VAL A 57 -3.52 -3.54 -4.18
CA VAL A 57 -4.14 -4.25 -3.06
C VAL A 57 -3.14 -5.14 -2.33
N PHE A 58 -3.09 -5.04 -1.01
CA PHE A 58 -2.36 -5.98 -0.16
C PHE A 58 -3.33 -6.94 0.52
N VAL A 59 -3.14 -8.22 0.29
CA VAL A 59 -4.00 -9.28 0.84
C VAL A 59 -3.22 -10.10 1.87
N SER A 60 -3.83 -10.35 3.03
CA SER A 60 -3.21 -11.10 4.12
C SER A 60 -4.18 -12.06 4.82
N GLY A 61 -3.62 -13.02 5.58
CA GLY A 61 -4.37 -13.96 6.41
C GLY A 61 -4.39 -13.52 7.88
N ILE A 62 -4.09 -14.42 8.83
CA ILE A 62 -3.97 -14.09 10.27
C ILE A 62 -2.56 -14.38 10.77
N GLY A 63 -1.94 -13.40 11.43
CA GLY A 63 -0.58 -13.47 11.96
C GLY A 63 0.00 -12.07 12.26
N CYS A 64 1.22 -12.02 12.81
CA CYS A 64 1.93 -10.75 12.97
C CYS A 64 2.16 -10.07 11.62
N SER A 65 2.75 -10.80 10.67
CA SER A 65 2.99 -10.34 9.30
C SER A 65 1.70 -9.94 8.58
N SER A 66 0.59 -10.63 8.87
CA SER A 66 -0.70 -10.35 8.24
C SER A 66 -1.30 -8.98 8.59
N ARG A 67 -0.70 -8.23 9.51
CA ARG A 67 -1.09 -6.84 9.76
C ARG A 67 -0.61 -5.86 8.70
N LEU A 68 0.25 -6.29 7.77
CA LEU A 68 0.82 -5.45 6.72
C LEU A 68 -0.22 -4.58 5.97
N PRO A 69 -1.41 -5.07 5.55
CA PRO A 69 -2.37 -4.22 4.85
C PRO A 69 -2.88 -3.03 5.67
N HIS A 70 -2.79 -3.07 7.01
CA HIS A 70 -3.17 -1.93 7.88
C HIS A 70 -2.12 -0.81 7.89
N TYR A 71 -0.90 -1.10 7.43
CA TYR A 71 0.23 -0.18 7.41
C TYR A 71 0.57 0.33 6.01
N MET A 72 -0.24 -0.05 5.02
CA MET A 72 -0.16 0.43 3.64
C MET A 72 -1.33 1.37 3.37
N HIS A 73 -1.06 2.54 2.81
CA HIS A 73 -2.10 3.47 2.36
C HIS A 73 -2.61 3.09 0.96
N THR A 74 -3.17 1.90 0.84
CA THR A 74 -3.72 1.35 -0.41
C THR A 74 -4.99 0.55 -0.08
N TYR A 75 -5.60 -0.11 -1.07
CA TYR A 75 -6.60 -1.12 -0.74
C TYR A 75 -5.95 -2.29 0.03
N GLY A 76 -6.68 -2.86 0.99
CA GLY A 76 -6.19 -3.93 1.85
C GLY A 76 -7.29 -4.90 2.23
N PHE A 77 -6.98 -6.20 2.21
CA PHE A 77 -7.87 -7.26 2.70
C PHE A 77 -7.17 -8.11 3.74
N HIS A 78 -7.76 -8.21 4.93
CA HIS A 78 -7.29 -9.05 6.03
C HIS A 78 -8.27 -10.20 6.21
N GLY A 79 -7.97 -11.33 5.57
CA GLY A 79 -8.83 -12.49 5.50
C GLY A 79 -8.64 -13.48 6.64
N LEU A 80 -8.99 -14.74 6.38
CA LEU A 80 -8.89 -15.82 7.37
C LEU A 80 -7.50 -16.44 7.41
N HIS A 81 -7.20 -17.13 8.52
CA HIS A 81 -5.92 -17.81 8.68
C HIS A 81 -5.70 -18.85 7.56
N GLY A 82 -4.58 -18.74 6.85
CA GLY A 82 -4.28 -19.63 5.72
C GLY A 82 -5.22 -19.51 4.52
N ARG A 83 -5.93 -18.37 4.36
CA ARG A 83 -6.86 -18.08 3.24
C ARG A 83 -6.64 -16.67 2.68
N ALA A 84 -5.37 -16.31 2.47
CA ALA A 84 -4.98 -15.05 1.84
C ALA A 84 -5.03 -15.14 0.31
N LEU A 85 -4.92 -16.34 -0.24
CA LEU A 85 -5.02 -16.66 -1.68
C LEU A 85 -6.31 -17.41 -1.95
#